data_AF-A0A1N7J796-F1
#
_entry.id   AF-A0A1N7J796-F1
#
_cell.length_a   1.000
_cell.length_b   1.000
_cell.length_c   1.000
_cell.angle_alpha   90.00
_cell.angle_beta   90.00
_cell.angle_gamma   90.00
#
_symmetry.space_group_name_H-M   'P 1'
#
loop_
_entity.id
_entity.type
_entity.pdbx_description
1 polymer ?
#
loop_
_entity_poly.entity_id
_entity_poly.type
_entity_poly.pdbx_seq_one_letter_code
_entity_poly.pdbx_strand_id
1 'polypeptide(L)'
;MKERRVRYRRMTRLFLSLFLFYTNVIVTFALFYILLDACGLGPVVDHYRGRELEHAEWPGRIGTSLYFSVITLFSVGYGDVTPFGWSRVAAIVESAFGYILPAVLMFPYVAMSSEDEE
;
A
#
# COMPACT_ATOMS: atom_id res chain seq x y z
N MET A 1 -8.67 25.37 26.91
CA MET A 1 -7.43 24.56 26.73
C MET A 1 -7.64 23.04 26.70
N LYS A 2 -8.61 22.45 27.42
CA LYS A 2 -8.86 20.98 27.43
C LYS A 2 -9.32 20.43 26.06
N GLU A 3 -10.20 21.14 25.35
CA GLU A 3 -10.74 20.72 24.04
C GLU A 3 -9.67 20.59 22.94
N ARG A 4 -8.72 21.54 22.88
CA ARG A 4 -7.58 21.47 21.95
C ARG A 4 -6.72 20.22 22.14
N ARG A 5 -6.51 19.76 23.39
CA ARG A 5 -5.75 18.53 23.68
C ARG A 5 -6.52 17.27 23.28
N VAL A 6 -7.84 17.25 23.43
CA VAL A 6 -8.68 16.12 23.00
C VAL A 6 -8.69 15.98 21.49
N ARG A 7 -8.75 17.11 20.76
CA ARG A 7 -8.68 17.15 19.29
C ARG A 7 -7.34 16.65 18.76
N TYR A 8 -6.22 17.10 19.34
CA TYR A 8 -4.88 16.59 18.96
C TYR A 8 -4.75 15.09 19.21
N ARG A 9 -5.26 14.60 20.36
CA ARG A 9 -5.25 13.16 20.71
C ARG A 9 -6.19 12.31 19.83
N ARG A 10 -7.19 12.91 19.18
CA ARG A 10 -8.05 12.23 18.19
C ARG A 10 -7.33 12.15 16.85
N MET A 11 -6.71 13.24 16.38
CA MET A 11 -5.92 13.25 15.15
C MET A 11 -4.74 12.27 15.22
N THR A 12 -3.97 12.23 16.31
CA THR A 12 -2.85 11.27 16.43
C THR A 12 -3.32 9.82 16.38
N ARG A 13 -4.45 9.49 17.00
CA ARG A 13 -5.06 8.16 16.92
C ARG A 13 -5.52 7.81 15.51
N LEU A 14 -6.08 8.77 14.77
CA LEU A 14 -6.46 8.59 13.38
C LEU A 14 -5.24 8.32 12.50
N PHE A 15 -4.20 9.15 12.59
CA PHE A 15 -2.95 8.95 11.85
C PHE A 15 -2.29 7.60 12.16
N LEU A 16 -2.23 7.22 13.45
CA LEU A 16 -1.67 5.92 13.84
C LEU A 16 -2.50 4.75 13.30
N SER A 17 -3.83 4.83 13.40
CA SER A 17 -4.74 3.81 12.87
C SER A 17 -4.58 3.65 11.36
N LEU A 18 -4.43 4.75 10.63
CA LEU A 18 -4.21 4.74 9.19
C LEU A 18 -2.85 4.14 8.85
N PHE A 19 -1.78 4.55 9.54
CA PHE A 19 -0.45 4.00 9.32
C PHE A 19 -0.40 2.48 9.52
N LEU A 20 -1.08 1.98 10.56
CA LEU A 20 -1.22 0.55 10.80
C LEU A 20 -2.05 -0.13 9.71
N PHE A 21 -3.11 0.51 9.24
CA PHE A 21 -3.91 0.01 8.12
C PHE A 21 -3.08 -0.07 6.83
N TYR A 22 -2.32 0.97 6.48
CA TYR A 22 -1.40 1.00 5.34
C TYR A 22 -0.43 -0.18 5.40
N THR A 23 0.24 -0.34 6.54
CA THR A 23 1.18 -1.45 6.75
C THR A 23 0.50 -2.81 6.57
N ASN A 24 -0.73 -2.98 7.06
CA ASN A 24 -1.48 -4.23 6.89
C ASN A 24 -1.84 -4.51 5.43
N VAL A 25 -2.31 -3.51 4.69
CA VAL A 25 -2.62 -3.66 3.26
C VAL A 25 -1.35 -4.04 2.50
N ILE A 26 -0.26 -3.31 2.71
CA ILE A 26 1.03 -3.58 2.06
C ILE A 26 1.49 -5.01 2.34
N VAL A 27 1.49 -5.44 3.61
CA VAL A 27 1.93 -6.79 3.97
C VAL A 27 1.01 -7.86 3.38
N THR A 28 -0.30 -7.63 3.37
CA THR A 28 -1.28 -8.59 2.82
C THR A 28 -1.08 -8.80 1.32
N PHE A 29 -0.96 -7.71 0.55
CA PHE A 29 -0.74 -7.80 -0.89
C PHE A 29 0.66 -8.28 -1.24
N ALA A 30 1.69 -7.89 -0.49
CA ALA A 30 3.04 -8.44 -0.65
C ALA A 30 3.06 -9.97 -0.48
N LEU A 31 2.39 -10.51 0.54
CA LEU A 31 2.24 -11.96 0.72
C LEU A 31 1.45 -12.60 -0.43
N PHE A 32 0.43 -11.92 -0.94
CA PHE A 32 -0.35 -12.39 -2.07
C PHE A 32 0.49 -12.48 -3.36
N TYR A 33 1.34 -11.48 -3.64
CA TYR A 33 2.27 -11.53 -4.76
C TYR A 33 3.30 -12.65 -4.63
N ILE A 34 3.87 -12.85 -3.43
CA ILE A 34 4.78 -13.97 -3.17
C ILE A 34 4.09 -15.31 -3.43
N LEU A 35 2.82 -15.45 -3.03
CA LEU A 35 2.05 -16.67 -3.26
C LEU A 35 1.79 -16.90 -4.75
N LEU A 36 1.39 -15.86 -5.49
CA LEU A 36 1.14 -15.94 -6.94
C LEU A 36 2.41 -16.28 -7.72
N ASP A 37 3.54 -15.73 -7.28
CA ASP A 37 4.87 -15.98 -7.81
C ASP A 37 5.34 -17.41 -7.49
N ALA A 38 5.09 -17.90 -6.27
CA ALA A 38 5.37 -19.29 -5.87
C ALA A 38 4.51 -20.33 -6.61
N CYS A 39 3.25 -20.00 -6.91
CA CYS A 39 2.37 -20.85 -7.71
C CYS A 39 2.63 -20.77 -9.22
N GLY A 40 3.49 -19.85 -9.70
CA GLY A 40 3.76 -19.65 -11.11
C GLY A 40 2.59 -19.04 -11.91
N LEU A 41 1.58 -18.50 -11.24
CA LEU A 41 0.36 -17.95 -11.86
C LEU A 41 0.51 -16.47 -12.24
N GLY A 42 1.47 -15.77 -11.65
CA GLY A 42 1.70 -14.36 -11.92
C GLY A 42 2.94 -13.82 -11.23
N PRO A 43 4.13 -13.96 -11.81
CA PRO A 43 5.35 -13.43 -11.21
C PRO A 43 5.35 -11.90 -11.22
N VAL A 44 6.01 -11.33 -10.22
CA VAL A 44 6.36 -9.90 -10.16
C VAL A 44 7.83 -9.80 -10.55
N VAL A 45 8.10 -9.13 -11.67
CA VAL A 45 9.43 -9.12 -12.30
C VAL A 45 10.07 -7.75 -12.17
N ASP A 46 11.32 -7.74 -11.72
CA ASP A 46 12.19 -6.57 -11.66
C ASP A 46 13.07 -6.52 -12.91
N HIS A 47 12.99 -5.43 -13.67
CA HIS A 47 13.69 -5.27 -14.94
C HIS A 47 15.15 -4.79 -14.81
N TYR A 48 15.53 -4.28 -13.64
CA TYR A 48 16.85 -3.67 -13.40
C TYR A 48 17.78 -4.58 -12.59
N ARG A 49 17.25 -5.61 -11.93
CA ARG A 49 18.06 -6.67 -11.34
C ARG A 49 18.67 -7.53 -12.45
N GLY A 50 20.00 -7.51 -12.56
CA GLY A 50 20.72 -8.36 -13.52
C GLY A 50 20.37 -9.84 -13.34
N ARG A 51 20.36 -10.62 -14.43
CA ARG A 51 20.01 -12.05 -14.49
C ARG A 51 20.74 -12.95 -13.48
N GLU A 52 21.86 -12.51 -12.92
CA GLU A 52 22.59 -13.22 -11.86
C GLU A 52 21.84 -13.22 -10.51
N LEU A 53 20.92 -12.27 -10.29
CA LEU A 53 20.05 -12.18 -9.11
C LEU A 53 18.61 -12.62 -9.38
N GLU A 54 18.28 -13.09 -10.59
CA GLU A 54 17.01 -13.77 -10.88
C GLU A 54 16.89 -15.08 -10.07
N HIS A 55 18.04 -15.67 -9.72
CA HIS A 55 18.17 -16.79 -8.79
C HIS A 55 18.44 -16.36 -7.35
N ALA A 56 18.37 -15.06 -7.03
CA ALA A 56 18.60 -14.59 -5.67
C ALA A 56 17.57 -15.23 -4.74
N GLU A 57 18.11 -15.72 -3.63
CA GLU A 57 17.46 -16.43 -2.54
C GLU A 57 16.10 -15.81 -2.17
N TRP A 58 15.20 -16.63 -1.59
CA TRP A 58 13.87 -16.23 -1.10
C TRP A 58 13.77 -14.81 -0.46
N PRO A 59 14.75 -14.32 0.33
CA PRO A 59 14.74 -12.96 0.86
C PRO A 59 14.66 -11.85 -0.20
N GLY A 60 15.29 -12.04 -1.36
CA GLY A 60 15.28 -11.07 -2.46
C GLY A 60 13.88 -10.90 -3.08
N ARG A 61 13.14 -12.00 -3.25
CA ARG A 61 11.78 -12.00 -3.82
C ARG A 61 10.76 -11.35 -2.87
N ILE A 62 10.93 -11.55 -1.57
CA ILE A 62 10.10 -10.90 -0.55
C ILE A 62 10.28 -9.37 -0.61
N GLY A 63 11.53 -8.91 -0.69
CA GLY A 63 11.85 -7.49 -0.81
C GLY A 63 11.23 -6.86 -2.06
N THR A 64 11.37 -7.49 -3.23
CA THR A 64 10.78 -7.02 -4.49
C THR A 64 9.26 -6.99 -4.45
N SER A 65 8.61 -8.01 -3.87
CA SER A 65 7.14 -8.07 -3.75
C SER A 65 6.60 -7.00 -2.80
N LEU A 66 7.30 -6.76 -1.68
CA LEU A 66 6.93 -5.73 -0.72
C LEU A 66 7.13 -4.33 -1.30
N TYR A 67 8.26 -4.11 -1.98
CA TYR A 67 8.52 -2.87 -2.71
C TYR A 67 7.43 -2.61 -3.77
N PHE A 68 7.08 -3.62 -4.56
CA PHE A 68 6.02 -3.54 -5.57
C PHE A 68 4.67 -3.14 -4.96
N SER A 69 4.30 -3.77 -3.84
CA SER A 69 3.07 -3.44 -3.11
C SER A 69 3.05 -1.98 -2.62
N VAL A 70 4.16 -1.48 -2.06
CA VAL A 70 4.28 -0.08 -1.63
C VAL A 70 4.08 0.88 -2.81
N ILE A 71 4.82 0.72 -3.91
CA ILE A 71 4.72 1.64 -5.04
C ILE A 71 3.36 1.55 -5.75
N THR A 72 2.67 0.40 -5.66
CA THR A 72 1.33 0.20 -6.22
C THR A 72 0.26 0.86 -5.36
N LEU A 73 0.29 0.64 -4.03
CA LEU A 73 -0.67 1.23 -3.11
C LEU A 73 -0.60 2.76 -3.11
N PHE A 74 0.61 3.32 -3.18
CA PHE A 74 0.79 4.78 -3.25
C PHE A 74 0.69 5.34 -4.68
N SER A 75 0.38 4.50 -5.68
CA SER A 75 0.25 4.90 -7.09
C SER A 75 1.51 5.61 -7.64
N VAL A 76 2.69 5.25 -7.11
CA VAL A 76 3.99 5.77 -7.59
C VAL A 76 4.40 5.05 -8.87
N GLY A 77 4.35 3.71 -8.86
CA GLY A 77 4.52 2.86 -10.04
C GLY A 77 5.68 3.23 -10.97
N TYR A 78 6.93 3.22 -10.49
CA TYR A 78 8.11 3.59 -11.29
C TYR A 78 8.29 2.78 -12.59
N GLY A 79 7.69 1.58 -12.66
CA GLY A 79 7.76 0.69 -13.82
C GLY A 79 9.03 -0.18 -13.88
N ASP A 80 9.87 -0.08 -12.85
CA ASP A 80 11.02 -0.96 -12.60
C ASP A 80 10.61 -2.38 -12.23
N VAL A 81 9.54 -2.50 -11.46
CA VAL A 81 8.92 -3.77 -11.08
C VAL A 81 7.51 -3.84 -11.63
N THR A 82 7.20 -4.91 -12.36
CA THR A 82 5.92 -5.06 -13.06
C THR A 82 5.24 -6.41 -12.80
N PRO A 83 3.90 -6.43 -12.64
CA PRO A 83 3.17 -7.67 -12.41
C PRO A 83 2.78 -8.33 -13.75
N PHE A 84 2.90 -9.66 -13.79
CA PHE A 84 2.42 -10.49 -14.89
C PHE A 84 1.33 -11.45 -14.43
N GLY A 85 0.53 -11.96 -15.38
CA GLY A 85 -0.55 -12.91 -15.08
C GLY A 85 -1.59 -12.36 -14.11
N TRP A 86 -1.96 -13.17 -13.12
CA TRP A 86 -2.98 -12.84 -12.11
C TRP A 86 -2.59 -11.71 -11.15
N SER A 87 -1.28 -11.45 -10.99
CA SER A 87 -0.79 -10.35 -10.17
C SER A 87 -1.24 -8.98 -10.67
N ARG A 88 -1.62 -8.85 -11.96
CA ARG A 88 -2.21 -7.63 -12.51
C ARG A 88 -3.56 -7.29 -11.88
N VAL A 89 -4.41 -8.30 -11.69
CA VAL A 89 -5.74 -8.11 -11.08
C VAL A 89 -5.57 -7.69 -9.62
N ALA A 90 -4.65 -8.34 -8.91
CA ALA A 90 -4.30 -7.96 -7.55
C ALA A 90 -3.79 -6.51 -7.46
N ALA A 91 -2.91 -6.09 -8.38
CA ALA A 91 -2.39 -4.72 -8.42
C ALA A 91 -3.48 -3.68 -8.69
N ILE A 92 -4.44 -3.98 -9.56
CA ILE A 92 -5.59 -3.09 -9.80
C ILE A 92 -6.40 -2.93 -8.51
N VAL A 93 -6.71 -4.03 -7.82
CA VAL A 93 -7.47 -3.99 -6.57
C VAL A 93 -6.69 -3.24 -5.49
N GLU A 94 -5.39 -3.47 -5.36
CA GLU A 94 -4.52 -2.78 -4.41
C GLU A 94 -4.47 -1.27 -4.68
N SER A 95 -4.32 -0.86 -5.93
CA SER A 95 -4.32 0.56 -6.31
C SER A 95 -5.65 1.26 -5.98
N ALA A 96 -6.77 0.54 -6.08
CA ALA A 96 -8.07 1.07 -5.68
C ALA A 96 -8.14 1.35 -4.16
N PHE A 97 -7.56 0.49 -3.33
CA PHE A 97 -7.41 0.77 -1.89
C PHE A 97 -6.57 2.02 -1.66
N GLY A 98 -5.52 2.22 -2.45
CA GLY A 98 -4.68 3.41 -2.44
C GLY A 98 -5.46 4.71 -2.57
N TYR A 99 -6.44 4.77 -3.48
CA TYR A 99 -7.27 5.95 -3.71
C TYR A 99 -8.34 6.21 -2.65
N ILE A 100 -8.88 5.15 -2.02
CA ILE A 100 -9.92 5.29 -0.98
C ILE A 100 -9.32 5.95 0.28
N LEU A 101 -8.04 5.73 0.55
CA LEU A 101 -7.39 6.14 1.80
C LEU A 101 -7.23 7.66 2.01
N PRO A 102 -6.77 8.47 1.04
CA PRO A 102 -6.75 9.92 1.19
C PRO A 102 -8.16 10.52 1.37
N ALA A 103 -9.20 9.89 0.81
CA ALA A 103 -10.58 10.31 1.02
C ALA A 103 -11.03 10.10 2.49
N VAL A 104 -10.66 8.98 3.11
CA VAL A 104 -10.92 8.71 4.54
C VAL A 104 -10.18 9.71 5.44
N LEU A 105 -8.98 10.15 5.03
CA LEU A 105 -8.25 11.20 5.74
C LEU A 105 -8.95 12.55 5.67
N MET A 106 -9.47 12.93 4.50
CA MET A 106 -10.10 14.25 4.29
C MET A 106 -11.50 14.35 4.88
N PHE A 107 -12.28 13.27 4.87
CA PHE A 107 -13.68 13.29 5.27
C PHE A 107 -13.92 13.88 6.68
N PRO A 108 -13.16 13.52 7.74
CA PRO A 108 -13.31 14.13 9.07
C PRO A 108 -12.91 15.61 9.13
N TYR A 109 -12.04 16.09 8.24
CA TYR A 109 -11.69 17.52 8.19
C TYR A 109 -12.80 18.33 7.52
N VAL A 110 -13.39 17.80 6.44
CA VAL A 110 -14.47 18.47 5.70
C VAL A 110 -15.79 18.45 6.50
N ALA A 111 -16.15 17.31 7.09
CA ALA A 111 -17.36 17.22 7.92
C ALA A 111 -17.29 18.14 9.15
N MET A 112 -16.09 18.36 9.69
CA MET A 112 -15.88 19.28 10.81
C MET A 112 -15.91 20.75 10.38
N SER A 113 -15.60 21.10 9.12
CA SER A 113 -15.74 22.48 8.65
C SER A 113 -17.18 22.87 8.37
N SER A 114 -18.05 21.91 8.02
CA SER A 114 -19.48 22.20 7.81
C SER A 114 -20.26 22.41 9.11
N GLU A 115 -19.82 21.84 10.22
CA GLU A 115 -20.43 22.08 11.55
C GLU A 115 -20.09 23.46 12.13
N ASP A 116 -19.02 24.12 11.65
CA ASP A 116 -18.62 25.45 12.10
C ASP A 116 -19.36 26.59 11.31
N GLU A 117 -20.13 26.26 10.27
CA GLU A 117 -20.90 27.21 9.44
C GLU A 117 -22.41 27.29 9.77
N GLU A 118 -22.93 26.42 10.64
CA GLU A 118 -24.30 26.47 11.21
C GLU A 118 -24.31 26.99 12.67
#